data_AF-A0A2X4THS7-F1
#
_entry.id   AF-A0A2X4THS7-F1
#
_cell.length_a   1.000
_cell.length_b   1.000
_cell.length_c   1.000
_cell.angle_alpha   90.00
_cell.angle_beta   90.00
_cell.angle_gamma   90.00
#
_symmetry.space_group_name_H-M   'P 1'
#
loop_
_entity.id
_entity.type
_entity.pdbx_description
1 polymer ?
#
loop_
_entity_poly.entity_id
_entity_poly.type
_entity_poly.pdbx_seq_one_letter_code
_entity_poly.pdbx_strand_id
1 'polypeptide(L)'
;MGDFTCDDKIEDKFLLLAAGCGVTPIMSMRRWLAKHRPQADVQVIFNIRSPEDVIFADEWRQYPVTLVAENHATEGFVAGRLTTELLQRVPDLASRTIMTCGPAPYMDFVEQQVKALGVTRFFKEKFFTPVAETATSGLKFTKLQPAQEFYSPVGTTLLEALESNKVPVAAACRAGVCGCCKTKIVSGDYTVSSTMTLSEAEIAEGYVLACSCHPQSDLVLA
;
A
#
# COMPACT_ATOMS: atom_id res chain seq x y z
N MET A 1 16.59 9.52 -0.06
CA MET A 1 16.40 8.31 -0.87
C MET A 1 15.32 7.50 -0.17
N GLY A 2 14.37 6.88 -0.90
CA GLY A 2 13.30 6.11 -0.26
C GLY A 2 13.82 4.75 0.24
N ASP A 3 13.22 4.21 1.31
CA ASP A 3 13.64 2.95 1.93
C ASP A 3 13.26 1.70 1.09
N PHE A 4 12.32 1.84 0.16
CA PHE A 4 11.89 0.78 -0.77
C PHE A 4 12.58 0.94 -2.13
N THR A 5 13.85 0.54 -2.20
CA THR A 5 14.69 0.62 -3.41
C THR A 5 15.46 -0.67 -3.66
N CYS A 6 15.81 -0.92 -4.92
CA CYS A 6 16.60 -2.07 -5.37
C CYS A 6 18.07 -1.72 -5.68
N ASP A 7 18.44 -0.44 -5.63
CA ASP A 7 19.77 0.06 -6.00
C ASP A 7 20.83 -0.19 -4.90
N ASP A 8 20.46 0.00 -3.65
CA ASP A 8 21.34 -0.19 -2.48
C ASP A 8 21.47 -1.67 -2.05
N LYS A 9 20.82 -2.58 -2.77
CA LYS A 9 20.76 -4.00 -2.45
C LYS A 9 21.90 -4.72 -3.17
N ILE A 10 22.68 -5.51 -2.41
CA ILE A 10 23.90 -6.20 -2.91
C ILE A 10 23.51 -7.46 -3.71
N GLU A 11 22.24 -7.84 -3.72
CA GLU A 11 21.76 -9.08 -4.32
C GLU A 11 21.50 -8.91 -5.81
N ASP A 12 21.78 -9.98 -6.56
CA ASP A 12 21.43 -10.09 -7.97
C ASP A 12 20.15 -10.89 -8.19
N LYS A 13 19.49 -11.38 -7.13
CA LYS A 13 18.29 -12.20 -7.24
C LYS A 13 17.12 -11.58 -6.49
N PHE A 14 16.08 -11.23 -7.24
CA PHE A 14 14.89 -10.57 -6.73
C PHE A 14 13.65 -11.40 -6.97
N LEU A 15 12.72 -11.36 -6.01
CA LEU A 15 11.33 -11.68 -6.23
C LEU A 15 10.50 -10.43 -5.93
N LEU A 16 9.92 -9.86 -6.97
CA LEU A 16 9.06 -8.69 -6.87
C LEU A 16 7.59 -9.13 -6.85
N LEU A 17 6.88 -8.71 -5.81
CA LEU A 17 5.49 -9.11 -5.55
C LEU A 17 4.60 -7.88 -5.57
N ALA A 18 3.53 -7.96 -6.37
CA ALA A 18 2.56 -6.86 -6.47
C ALA A 18 1.13 -7.37 -6.31
N ALA A 19 0.27 -6.52 -5.76
CA ALA A 19 -1.17 -6.67 -5.87
C ALA A 19 -1.85 -5.33 -6.22
N GLY A 20 -2.76 -5.36 -7.20
CA GLY A 20 -3.46 -4.17 -7.68
C GLY A 20 -2.52 -3.02 -8.06
N CYS A 21 -2.83 -1.79 -7.62
CA CYS A 21 -2.00 -0.62 -7.93
C CYS A 21 -0.60 -0.62 -7.27
N GLY A 22 -0.36 -1.51 -6.30
CA GLY A 22 0.97 -1.73 -5.71
C GLY A 22 2.02 -2.19 -6.71
N VAL A 23 1.61 -2.52 -7.94
CA VAL A 23 2.50 -2.78 -9.07
C VAL A 23 3.29 -1.57 -9.53
N THR A 24 2.90 -0.35 -9.20
CA THR A 24 3.58 0.88 -9.64
C THR A 24 5.04 1.01 -9.17
N PRO A 25 5.39 0.87 -7.87
CA PRO A 25 6.81 0.82 -7.45
C PRO A 25 7.52 -0.42 -7.98
N ILE A 26 6.82 -1.56 -8.10
CA ILE A 26 7.39 -2.81 -8.65
C ILE A 26 7.81 -2.63 -10.11
N MET A 27 6.98 -2.01 -10.94
CA MET A 27 7.30 -1.74 -12.34
C MET A 27 8.47 -0.75 -12.44
N SER A 28 8.52 0.27 -11.58
CA SER A 28 9.65 1.19 -11.49
C SER A 28 10.98 0.44 -11.25
N MET A 29 11.01 -0.43 -10.24
CA MET A 29 12.18 -1.27 -9.95
C MET A 29 12.50 -2.23 -11.10
N ARG A 30 11.50 -2.86 -11.71
CA ARG A 30 11.70 -3.79 -12.83
C ARG A 30 12.37 -3.10 -14.02
N ARG A 31 11.91 -1.90 -14.39
CA ARG A 31 12.50 -1.05 -15.44
C ARG A 31 13.92 -0.65 -15.09
N TRP A 32 14.15 -0.24 -13.85
CA TRP A 32 15.48 0.17 -13.39
C TRP A 32 16.47 -0.99 -13.44
N LEU A 33 16.09 -2.17 -12.93
CA LEU A 33 16.90 -3.39 -12.97
C LEU A 33 17.18 -3.82 -14.42
N ALA A 34 16.17 -3.79 -15.31
CA ALA A 34 16.37 -4.10 -16.72
C ALA A 34 17.45 -3.23 -17.36
N LYS A 35 17.46 -1.94 -17.02
CA LYS A 35 18.36 -0.94 -17.61
C LYS A 35 19.76 -0.97 -16.99
N HIS A 36 19.87 -1.07 -15.67
CA HIS A 36 21.14 -0.86 -14.96
C HIS A 36 21.77 -2.16 -14.44
N ARG A 37 20.99 -3.23 -14.29
CA ARG A 37 21.45 -4.55 -13.86
C ARG A 37 20.83 -5.67 -14.72
N PRO A 38 21.09 -5.70 -16.04
CA PRO A 38 20.44 -6.65 -16.95
C PRO A 38 20.76 -8.12 -16.67
N GLN A 39 21.81 -8.41 -15.89
CA GLN A 39 22.19 -9.76 -15.46
C GLN A 39 21.50 -10.20 -14.16
N ALA A 40 20.76 -9.30 -13.48
CA ALA A 40 20.03 -9.66 -12.28
C ALA A 40 18.90 -10.66 -12.62
N ASP A 41 18.79 -11.71 -11.82
CA ASP A 41 17.70 -12.68 -11.87
C ASP A 41 16.47 -12.10 -11.16
N VAL A 42 15.50 -11.66 -11.96
CA VAL A 42 14.28 -11.01 -11.45
C VAL A 42 13.08 -11.87 -11.78
N GLN A 43 12.38 -12.34 -10.74
CA GLN A 43 11.07 -12.96 -10.84
C GLN A 43 10.00 -11.96 -10.40
N VAL A 44 8.85 -11.97 -11.09
CA VAL A 44 7.70 -11.11 -10.74
C VAL A 44 6.44 -11.96 -10.63
N ILE A 45 5.69 -11.77 -9.55
CA ILE A 45 4.32 -12.29 -9.43
C ILE A 45 3.38 -11.11 -9.18
N PHE A 46 2.44 -10.90 -10.09
CA PHE A 46 1.48 -9.80 -10.03
C PHE A 46 0.06 -10.34 -9.87
N ASN A 47 -0.60 -9.92 -8.79
CA ASN A 47 -1.91 -10.39 -8.37
C ASN A 47 -2.96 -9.31 -8.66
N ILE A 48 -4.02 -9.70 -9.37
CA ILE A 48 -5.11 -8.83 -9.80
C ILE A 48 -6.46 -9.49 -9.51
N ARG A 49 -7.53 -8.68 -9.48
CA ARG A 49 -8.88 -9.19 -9.23
C ARG A 49 -9.39 -9.93 -10.46
N SER A 50 -9.33 -9.32 -11.64
CA SER A 50 -9.67 -9.94 -12.92
C SER A 50 -8.62 -9.61 -14.00
N PRO A 51 -8.50 -10.38 -15.10
CA PRO A 51 -7.52 -10.13 -16.16
C PRO A 51 -7.51 -8.72 -16.76
N GLU A 52 -8.66 -8.05 -16.81
CA GLU A 52 -8.82 -6.66 -17.25
C GLU A 52 -8.13 -5.63 -16.33
N ASP A 53 -7.83 -5.99 -15.08
CA ASP A 53 -7.19 -5.11 -14.10
C ASP A 53 -5.65 -5.09 -14.21
N VAL A 54 -5.07 -5.73 -15.23
CA VAL A 54 -3.61 -5.75 -15.42
C VAL A 54 -3.11 -4.35 -15.82
N ILE A 55 -2.58 -3.63 -14.84
CA ILE A 55 -1.88 -2.37 -15.06
C ILE A 55 -0.53 -2.65 -15.73
N PHE A 56 -0.17 -1.83 -16.72
CA PHE A 56 1.02 -1.97 -17.57
C PHE A 56 1.04 -3.25 -18.44
N ALA A 57 -0.14 -3.71 -18.89
CA ALA A 57 -0.27 -4.95 -19.69
C ALA A 57 0.70 -5.05 -20.86
N ASP A 58 0.91 -3.98 -21.64
CA ASP A 58 1.83 -4.00 -22.78
C ASP A 58 3.31 -4.14 -22.37
N GLU A 59 3.71 -3.54 -21.25
CA GLU A 59 5.09 -3.66 -20.75
C GLU A 59 5.38 -5.03 -20.17
N TRP A 60 4.39 -5.66 -19.53
CA TRP A 60 4.55 -7.02 -19.02
C TRP A 60 4.85 -8.04 -20.12
N ARG A 61 4.55 -7.73 -21.39
CA ARG A 61 4.98 -8.57 -22.53
C ARG A 61 6.49 -8.58 -22.74
N GLN A 62 7.21 -7.61 -22.17
CA GLN A 62 8.67 -7.49 -22.29
C GLN A 62 9.42 -8.14 -21.13
N TYR A 63 8.72 -8.55 -20.07
CA TYR A 63 9.32 -9.06 -18.85
C TYR A 63 8.67 -10.39 -18.44
N PRO A 64 9.44 -11.37 -17.95
CA PRO A 64 8.85 -12.53 -17.30
C PRO A 64 8.00 -12.11 -16.10
N VAL A 65 6.72 -12.49 -16.10
CA VAL A 65 5.79 -12.23 -15.00
C VAL A 65 4.82 -13.40 -14.87
N THR A 66 4.54 -13.80 -13.63
CA THR A 66 3.42 -14.68 -13.31
C THR A 66 2.23 -13.82 -12.95
N LEU A 67 1.20 -13.84 -13.78
CA LEU A 67 -0.06 -13.15 -13.52
C LEU A 67 -1.01 -14.06 -12.75
N VAL A 68 -1.61 -13.55 -11.69
CA VAL A 68 -2.55 -14.28 -10.84
C VAL A 68 -3.88 -13.53 -10.82
N ALA A 69 -4.96 -14.18 -11.23
CA ALA A 69 -6.31 -13.59 -11.29
C ALA A 69 -7.26 -14.27 -10.31
N GLU A 70 -7.85 -13.50 -9.41
CA GLU A 70 -8.82 -14.01 -8.44
C GLU A 70 -10.11 -14.50 -9.11
N ASN A 71 -10.62 -13.72 -10.06
CA ASN A 71 -11.85 -13.97 -10.78
C ASN A 71 -11.58 -14.13 -12.28
N HIS A 72 -12.36 -14.98 -12.94
CA HIS A 72 -12.39 -15.11 -14.40
C HIS A 72 -11.02 -15.27 -15.06
N ALA A 73 -10.10 -16.01 -14.43
CA ALA A 73 -8.77 -16.25 -14.96
C ALA A 73 -8.84 -16.83 -16.38
N THR A 74 -8.11 -16.20 -17.30
CA THR A 74 -7.98 -16.62 -18.71
C THR A 74 -6.65 -17.31 -18.95
N GLU A 75 -6.42 -17.78 -20.19
CA GLU A 75 -5.14 -18.36 -20.58
C GLU A 75 -3.96 -17.43 -20.26
N GLY A 76 -2.90 -17.98 -19.67
CA GLY A 76 -1.73 -17.21 -19.20
C GLY A 76 -1.81 -16.71 -17.76
N PHE A 77 -2.94 -16.89 -17.07
CA PHE A 77 -3.10 -16.56 -15.65
C PHE A 77 -3.10 -17.81 -14.77
N VAL A 78 -2.53 -17.68 -13.57
CA VAL A 78 -2.81 -18.59 -12.46
C VAL A 78 -4.15 -18.20 -11.85
N ALA A 79 -5.07 -19.15 -11.72
CA ALA A 79 -6.38 -18.90 -11.15
C ALA A 79 -6.35 -18.84 -9.61
N GLY A 80 -7.08 -17.89 -9.04
CA GLY A 80 -7.25 -17.72 -7.59
C GLY A 80 -6.38 -16.61 -7.01
N ARG A 81 -6.04 -16.75 -5.72
CA ARG A 81 -5.17 -15.80 -5.00
C ARG A 81 -3.75 -16.36 -4.90
N LEU A 82 -2.80 -15.52 -4.50
CA LEU A 82 -1.45 -15.97 -4.15
C LEU A 82 -1.52 -17.08 -3.10
N THR A 83 -0.83 -18.19 -3.34
CA THR A 83 -0.73 -19.30 -2.40
C THR A 83 0.72 -19.62 -2.05
N THR A 84 0.91 -20.37 -0.97
CA THR A 84 2.23 -20.84 -0.54
C THR A 84 2.86 -21.75 -1.58
N GLU A 85 2.07 -22.60 -2.25
CA GLU A 85 2.53 -23.49 -3.31
C GLU A 85 3.07 -22.69 -4.49
N LEU A 86 2.43 -21.56 -4.83
CA LEU A 86 2.93 -20.68 -5.89
C LEU A 86 4.26 -20.04 -5.50
N LEU A 87 4.41 -19.60 -4.25
CA LEU A 87 5.68 -19.07 -3.73
C LEU A 87 6.79 -20.14 -3.76
N GLN A 88 6.49 -21.39 -3.40
CA GLN A 88 7.44 -22.50 -3.42
C GLN A 88 7.92 -22.89 -4.83
N ARG A 89 7.18 -22.54 -5.88
CA ARG A 89 7.61 -22.73 -7.28
C ARG A 89 8.69 -21.74 -7.71
N VAL A 90 8.86 -20.64 -6.98
CA VAL A 90 9.95 -19.71 -7.26
C VAL A 90 11.26 -20.39 -6.87
N PRO A 91 12.20 -20.58 -7.82
CA PRO A 91 13.46 -21.22 -7.50
C PRO A 91 14.20 -20.39 -6.46
N ASP A 92 15.02 -21.06 -5.65
CA ASP A 92 16.00 -20.44 -4.76
C ASP A 92 15.43 -19.32 -3.85
N LEU A 93 14.14 -19.43 -3.51
CA LEU A 93 13.34 -18.41 -2.82
C LEU A 93 14.03 -17.84 -1.57
N ALA A 94 14.55 -18.70 -0.70
CA ALA A 94 15.21 -18.30 0.55
C ALA A 94 16.45 -17.41 0.34
N SER A 95 17.07 -17.45 -0.84
CA SER A 95 18.24 -16.64 -1.20
C SER A 95 17.91 -15.34 -1.94
N ARG A 96 16.64 -15.12 -2.32
CA ARG A 96 16.20 -13.93 -3.05
C ARG A 96 15.90 -12.78 -2.08
N THR A 97 16.15 -11.56 -2.52
CA THR A 97 15.56 -10.37 -1.90
C THR A 97 14.12 -10.23 -2.35
N ILE A 98 13.19 -10.28 -1.40
CA ILE A 98 11.76 -10.14 -1.67
C ILE A 98 11.32 -8.72 -1.42
N MET A 99 10.67 -8.13 -2.41
CA MET A 99 10.12 -6.77 -2.32
C MET A 99 8.64 -6.82 -2.72
N THR A 100 7.75 -6.41 -1.80
CA THR A 100 6.30 -6.50 -2.03
C THR A 100 5.58 -5.17 -1.83
N CYS A 101 4.53 -4.94 -2.62
CA CYS A 101 3.63 -3.82 -2.44
C CYS A 101 2.20 -4.20 -2.85
N GLY A 102 1.22 -3.85 -2.03
CA GLY A 102 -0.19 -4.15 -2.27
C GLY A 102 -1.07 -3.80 -1.07
N PRO A 103 -2.31 -4.28 -1.02
CA PRO A 103 -3.17 -4.14 0.16
C PRO A 103 -2.54 -4.77 1.42
N ALA A 104 -2.83 -4.23 2.61
CA ALA A 104 -2.25 -4.71 3.86
C ALA A 104 -2.44 -6.23 4.09
N PRO A 105 -3.64 -6.82 3.92
CA PRO A 105 -3.83 -8.27 4.11
C PRO A 105 -2.96 -9.11 3.16
N TYR A 106 -2.75 -8.64 1.93
CA TYR A 106 -1.89 -9.31 0.96
C TYR A 106 -0.42 -9.28 1.40
N MET A 107 0.08 -8.12 1.80
CA MET A 107 1.48 -7.99 2.22
C MET A 107 1.78 -8.76 3.51
N ASP A 108 0.84 -8.76 4.45
CA ASP A 108 1.00 -9.51 5.71
C ASP A 108 0.99 -11.03 5.46
N PHE A 109 0.13 -11.51 4.54
CA PHE A 109 0.17 -12.89 4.06
C PHE A 109 1.52 -13.23 3.43
N VAL A 110 2.01 -12.42 2.48
CA VAL A 110 3.30 -12.63 1.82
C VAL A 110 4.41 -12.72 2.86
N GLU A 111 4.49 -11.75 3.77
CA GLU A 111 5.52 -11.70 4.80
C GLU A 111 5.53 -12.97 5.66
N GLN A 112 4.36 -13.42 6.11
CA GLN A 112 4.25 -14.64 6.90
C GLN A 112 4.75 -15.86 6.13
N GLN A 113 4.30 -16.03 4.88
CA GLN A 113 4.64 -17.21 4.09
C GLN A 113 6.11 -17.25 3.72
N VAL A 114 6.68 -16.15 3.25
CA VAL A 114 8.08 -16.14 2.79
C VAL A 114 9.06 -16.30 3.96
N LYS A 115 8.74 -15.72 5.14
CA LYS A 115 9.51 -15.95 6.36
C LYS A 115 9.47 -17.41 6.79
N ALA A 116 8.29 -18.04 6.75
CA ALA A 116 8.16 -19.47 7.04
C ALA A 116 8.96 -20.35 6.07
N LEU A 117 9.17 -19.89 4.83
CA LEU A 117 9.99 -20.54 3.81
C LEU A 117 11.49 -20.19 3.90
N GLY A 118 11.93 -19.52 4.96
CA GLY A 118 13.36 -19.27 5.25
C GLY A 118 13.92 -18.00 4.60
N VAL A 119 13.08 -17.12 4.05
CA VAL A 119 13.53 -15.83 3.51
C VAL A 119 13.94 -14.90 4.64
N THR A 120 15.16 -14.38 4.54
CA THR A 120 15.73 -13.45 5.53
C THR A 120 15.69 -12.00 5.07
N ARG A 121 15.58 -11.75 3.75
CA ARG A 121 15.60 -10.42 3.13
C ARG A 121 14.23 -10.08 2.55
N PHE A 122 13.44 -9.34 3.32
CA PHE A 122 12.07 -8.99 2.96
C PHE A 122 11.81 -7.50 3.19
N PHE A 123 11.28 -6.84 2.18
CA PHE A 123 10.91 -5.43 2.19
C PHE A 123 9.47 -5.27 1.72
N LYS A 124 8.70 -4.41 2.37
CA LYS A 124 7.35 -4.05 1.95
C LYS A 124 7.14 -2.54 1.97
N GLU A 125 6.41 -2.03 0.99
CA GLU A 125 5.97 -0.64 0.96
C GLU A 125 4.44 -0.59 1.01
N LYS A 126 3.92 0.16 1.98
CA LYS A 126 2.48 0.33 2.14
C LYS A 126 2.04 1.58 1.38
N PHE A 127 1.42 1.39 0.21
CA PHE A 127 0.63 2.45 -0.41
C PHE A 127 -0.82 2.31 -0.02
N PHE A 128 -1.32 3.32 0.69
CA PHE A 128 -2.73 3.43 1.02
C PHE A 128 -3.52 3.75 -0.27
N THR A 129 -4.17 2.74 -0.82
CA THR A 129 -5.32 2.94 -1.70
C THR A 129 -6.57 2.89 -0.82
N PRO A 130 -7.33 3.96 -0.66
CA PRO A 130 -8.61 3.89 0.05
C PRO A 130 -9.51 2.92 -0.70
N VAL A 131 -9.71 1.73 -0.15
CA VAL A 131 -10.77 0.84 -0.65
C VAL A 131 -12.06 1.47 -0.14
N ALA A 132 -12.83 2.02 -1.07
CA ALA A 132 -14.13 2.63 -0.80
C ALA A 132 -15.15 1.54 -0.44
N GLU A 133 -15.14 1.11 0.81
CA GLU A 133 -16.35 0.61 1.45
C GLU A 133 -16.77 1.68 2.46
N THR A 134 -17.87 2.38 2.17
CA THR A 134 -18.61 3.15 3.16
C THR A 134 -18.99 2.20 4.29
N ALA A 135 -18.23 2.25 5.37
CA ALA A 135 -18.58 1.50 6.56
C ALA A 135 -19.91 2.03 7.11
N THR A 136 -20.82 1.13 7.46
CA THR A 136 -22.08 1.48 8.15
C THR A 136 -21.98 1.31 9.67
N SER A 137 -20.80 0.92 10.16
CA SER A 137 -20.47 0.72 11.58
C SER A 137 -19.00 1.08 11.84
N GLY A 138 -18.69 1.59 13.04
CA GLY A 138 -17.35 2.04 13.41
C GLY A 138 -17.37 3.37 14.17
N LEU A 139 -16.27 4.12 14.08
CA LEU A 139 -16.18 5.46 14.65
C LEU A 139 -17.00 6.44 13.80
N LYS A 140 -17.72 7.33 14.47
CA LYS A 140 -18.49 8.40 13.83
C LYS A 140 -17.61 9.63 13.62
N PHE A 141 -17.71 10.21 12.44
CA PHE A 141 -17.07 11.47 12.09
C PHE A 141 -18.14 12.49 11.70
N THR A 142 -18.07 13.68 12.31
CA THR A 142 -18.94 14.82 11.97
C THR A 142 -18.08 15.94 11.43
N LYS A 143 -18.17 16.22 10.12
CA LYS A 143 -17.55 17.38 9.49
C LYS A 143 -18.52 18.55 9.54
N LEU A 144 -18.07 19.71 9.98
CA LEU A 144 -18.92 20.89 10.12
C LEU A 144 -19.10 21.64 8.79
N GLN A 145 -18.07 21.72 7.93
CA GLN A 145 -18.12 22.52 6.70
C GLN A 145 -17.50 21.81 5.48
N PRO A 146 -18.31 21.31 4.53
CA PRO A 146 -19.78 21.19 4.58
C PRO A 146 -20.22 20.19 5.65
N ALA A 147 -21.43 20.39 6.18
CA ALA A 147 -22.02 19.50 7.18
C ALA A 147 -22.21 18.09 6.60
N GLN A 148 -21.44 17.13 7.09
CA GLN A 148 -21.50 15.74 6.64
C GLN A 148 -21.14 14.81 7.79
N GLU A 149 -21.94 13.77 7.96
CA GLU A 149 -21.63 12.67 8.89
C GLU A 149 -21.25 11.42 8.11
N PHE A 150 -20.24 10.71 8.60
CA PHE A 150 -19.77 9.47 8.00
C PHE A 150 -19.12 8.56 9.03
N TYR A 151 -18.87 7.31 8.64
CA TYR A 151 -18.31 6.29 9.52
C TYR A 151 -17.07 5.65 8.89
N SER A 152 -16.16 5.20 9.74
CA SER A 152 -14.99 4.43 9.31
C SER A 152 -14.69 3.31 10.31
N PRO A 153 -14.16 2.16 9.87
CA PRO A 153 -13.74 1.11 10.77
C PRO A 153 -12.66 1.60 11.75
N VAL A 154 -12.70 1.09 12.98
CA VAL A 154 -11.65 1.34 13.98
C VAL A 154 -10.30 0.86 13.43
N GLY A 155 -9.25 1.66 13.65
CA GLY A 155 -7.88 1.35 13.19
C GLY A 155 -7.50 1.96 11.84
N THR A 156 -8.45 2.60 11.13
CA THR A 156 -8.14 3.42 9.95
C THR A 156 -7.57 4.79 10.33
N THR A 157 -6.78 5.39 9.45
CA THR A 157 -6.32 6.77 9.57
C THR A 157 -7.46 7.75 9.26
N LEU A 158 -7.33 8.99 9.74
CA LEU A 158 -8.28 10.05 9.39
C LEU A 158 -8.33 10.30 7.88
N LEU A 159 -7.19 10.21 7.18
CA LEU A 159 -7.16 10.37 5.73
C LEU A 159 -7.97 9.27 5.02
N GLU A 160 -7.78 8.01 5.40
CA GLU A 160 -8.55 6.89 4.82
C GLU A 160 -10.05 7.05 5.07
N ALA A 161 -10.43 7.44 6.30
CA ALA A 161 -11.82 7.68 6.66
C ALA A 161 -12.46 8.76 5.78
N LEU A 162 -11.73 9.84 5.50
CA LEU A 162 -12.18 10.92 4.61
C LEU A 162 -12.33 10.42 3.17
N GLU A 163 -11.32 9.74 2.63
CA GLU A 163 -11.31 9.30 1.24
C GLU A 163 -12.35 8.21 0.95
N SER A 164 -12.49 7.21 1.82
CA SER A 164 -13.47 6.13 1.65
C SER A 164 -14.91 6.64 1.64
N ASN A 165 -15.18 7.72 2.38
CA ASN A 165 -16.46 8.42 2.44
C ASN A 165 -16.58 9.57 1.43
N LYS A 166 -15.63 9.68 0.48
CA LYS A 166 -15.60 10.70 -0.58
C LYS A 166 -15.63 12.14 -0.04
N VAL A 167 -15.11 12.34 1.17
CA VAL A 167 -14.96 13.65 1.78
C VAL A 167 -13.70 14.30 1.19
N PRO A 168 -13.79 15.48 0.57
CA PRO A 168 -12.63 16.14 -0.03
C PRO A 168 -11.56 16.43 1.01
N VAL A 169 -10.33 15.99 0.71
CA VAL A 169 -9.13 16.23 1.49
C VAL A 169 -7.93 16.24 0.53
N ALA A 170 -7.02 17.20 0.71
CA ALA A 170 -5.79 17.22 -0.08
C ALA A 170 -4.82 16.18 0.47
N ALA A 171 -4.24 15.34 -0.40
CA ALA A 171 -3.25 14.36 0.02
C ALA A 171 -2.20 14.18 -1.07
N ALA A 172 -0.94 14.03 -0.67
CA ALA A 172 0.19 13.81 -1.57
C ALA A 172 1.08 12.67 -1.06
N CYS A 173 1.92 12.91 -0.05
CA CYS A 173 2.92 11.92 0.38
C CYS A 173 2.35 10.73 1.17
N ARG A 174 1.20 10.91 1.85
CA ARG A 174 0.57 9.91 2.75
C ARG A 174 1.48 9.37 3.87
N ALA A 175 2.62 10.00 4.12
CA ALA A 175 3.64 9.56 5.08
C ALA A 175 3.88 10.57 6.22
N GLY A 176 3.02 11.60 6.36
CA GLY A 176 3.15 12.59 7.43
C GLY A 176 4.29 13.60 7.25
N VAL A 177 4.83 13.75 6.04
CA VAL A 177 6.03 14.59 5.81
C VAL A 177 5.79 15.84 4.96
N CYS A 178 4.72 15.90 4.17
CA CYS A 178 4.51 17.01 3.22
C CYS A 178 3.53 18.10 3.68
N GLY A 179 2.73 17.85 4.71
CA GLY A 179 1.72 18.82 5.20
C GLY A 179 0.44 18.96 4.36
N CYS A 180 0.36 18.39 3.14
CA CYS A 180 -0.81 18.57 2.26
C CYS A 180 -2.14 18.14 2.88
N CYS A 181 -2.14 17.10 3.72
CA CYS A 181 -3.34 16.57 4.38
C CYS A 181 -3.65 17.21 5.74
N LYS A 182 -3.26 18.47 5.94
CA LYS A 182 -3.55 19.20 7.16
C LYS A 182 -5.07 19.30 7.34
N THR A 183 -5.57 18.89 8.50
CA THR A 183 -7.00 18.87 8.85
C THR A 183 -7.15 19.31 10.31
N LYS A 184 -8.23 20.02 10.65
CA LYS A 184 -8.48 20.49 12.00
C LYS A 184 -9.52 19.60 12.68
N ILE A 185 -9.16 19.05 13.85
CA ILE A 185 -10.06 18.32 14.74
C ILE A 185 -10.57 19.30 15.80
N VAL A 186 -11.88 19.41 15.92
CA VAL A 186 -12.58 20.27 16.89
C VAL A 186 -12.79 19.53 18.20
N SER A 187 -13.12 18.24 18.15
CA SER A 187 -13.26 17.40 19.35
C SER A 187 -13.05 15.92 19.05
N GLY A 188 -12.75 15.15 20.10
CA GLY A 188 -12.53 13.71 20.06
C GLY A 188 -11.07 13.33 20.31
N ASP A 189 -10.84 12.05 20.60
CA ASP A 189 -9.53 11.51 20.97
C ASP A 189 -8.83 10.87 19.77
N TYR A 190 -7.55 11.15 19.62
CA TYR A 190 -6.73 10.62 18.55
C TYR A 190 -5.27 10.53 18.96
N THR A 191 -4.51 9.71 18.25
CA THR A 191 -3.05 9.65 18.33
C THR A 191 -2.44 10.01 17.00
N VAL A 192 -1.29 10.68 16.99
CA VAL A 192 -0.57 11.04 15.76
C VAL A 192 0.79 10.35 15.71
N SER A 193 1.15 9.83 14.54
CA SER A 193 2.47 9.25 14.27
C SER A 193 3.49 10.28 13.75
N SER A 194 3.04 11.44 13.26
CA SER A 194 3.90 12.53 12.78
C SER A 194 3.24 13.89 12.91
N THR A 195 4.03 14.90 13.26
CA THR A 195 3.67 16.32 13.30
C THR A 195 4.65 17.20 12.50
N MET A 196 5.53 16.62 11.66
CA MET A 196 6.74 17.28 11.13
C MET A 196 6.54 18.64 10.41
N THR A 197 5.36 18.89 9.87
CA THR A 197 5.05 20.10 9.09
C THR A 197 4.09 21.06 9.79
N LEU A 198 3.74 20.77 11.04
CA LEU A 198 2.86 21.58 11.87
C LEU A 198 3.69 22.37 12.89
N SER A 199 3.34 23.63 13.08
CA SER A 199 3.85 24.44 14.18
C SER A 199 3.19 24.06 15.51
N GLU A 200 3.83 24.40 16.63
CA GLU A 200 3.26 24.17 17.96
C GLU A 200 1.90 24.87 18.16
N ALA A 201 1.74 26.07 17.58
CA ALA A 201 0.47 26.80 17.60
C ALA A 201 -0.63 26.05 16.83
N GLU A 202 -0.32 25.52 15.64
CA GLU A 202 -1.27 24.72 14.88
C GLU A 202 -1.68 23.44 15.62
N ILE A 203 -0.71 22.76 16.27
CA ILE A 203 -1.00 21.58 17.09
C ILE A 203 -1.92 21.95 18.26
N ALA A 204 -1.64 23.06 18.94
CA ALA A 204 -2.47 23.57 20.04
C ALA A 204 -3.89 23.96 19.59
N GLU A 205 -4.05 24.40 18.35
CA GLU A 205 -5.35 24.68 17.74
C GLU A 205 -6.10 23.42 17.23
N GLY A 206 -5.51 22.22 17.37
CA GLY A 206 -6.12 20.96 16.95
C GLY A 206 -5.88 20.58 15.49
N TYR A 207 -4.88 21.19 14.83
CA TYR A 207 -4.47 20.73 13.50
C TYR A 207 -3.66 19.44 13.58
N VAL A 208 -3.95 18.52 12.66
CA VAL A 208 -3.27 17.25 12.49
C VAL A 208 -2.96 16.98 11.03
N LEU A 209 -2.02 16.08 10.77
CA LEU A 209 -1.82 15.49 9.45
C LEU A 209 -2.75 14.28 9.33
N ALA A 210 -3.80 14.37 8.50
CA ALA A 210 -4.81 13.32 8.41
C ALA A 210 -4.23 11.93 8.08
N CYS A 211 -3.17 11.85 7.26
CA CYS A 211 -2.49 10.58 6.94
C CYS A 211 -1.71 9.94 8.09
N SER A 212 -1.44 10.69 9.16
CA SER A 212 -0.71 10.24 10.35
C SER A 212 -1.57 10.27 11.61
N CYS A 213 -2.83 10.66 11.49
CA CYS A 213 -3.78 10.74 12.60
C CYS A 213 -4.59 9.44 12.67
N HIS A 214 -4.61 8.82 13.84
CA HIS A 214 -5.33 7.59 14.16
C HIS A 214 -6.42 7.90 15.20
N PRO A 215 -7.69 8.02 14.78
CA PRO A 215 -8.83 8.24 15.67
C PRO A 215 -8.99 7.11 16.70
N GLN A 216 -9.25 7.47 17.95
CA GLN A 216 -9.53 6.54 19.06
C GLN A 216 -10.97 6.62 19.56
N SER A 217 -11.65 7.73 19.28
CA SER A 217 -13.08 7.93 19.53
C SER A 217 -13.74 8.70 18.38
N ASP A 218 -15.03 8.99 18.51
CA ASP A 218 -15.76 9.79 17.53
C ASP A 218 -15.15 11.19 17.41
N LEU A 219 -14.95 11.65 16.17
CA LEU A 219 -14.27 12.93 15.90
C LEU A 219 -15.22 13.95 15.28
N VAL A 220 -15.04 15.20 15.69
CA VAL A 220 -15.63 16.36 15.01
C VAL A 220 -14.54 17.10 14.25
N LEU A 221 -14.74 17.30 12.95
CA LEU A 221 -13.81 17.95 12.04
C LEU A 221 -14.35 19.34 11.67
N ALA A 222 -13.46 20.32 11.54
CA ALA A 222 -13.83 21.67 11.11
C ALA A 222 -14.39 21.68 9.68
#